data_AF-A0A562V9L9-F1
#
_entry.id   AF-A0A562V9L9-F1
#
_cell.length_a   1.000
_cell.length_b   1.000
_cell.length_c   1.000
_cell.angle_alpha   90.00
_cell.angle_beta   90.00
_cell.angle_gamma   90.00
#
_symmetry.space_group_name_H-M   'P 1'
#
loop_
_entity.id
_entity.type
_entity.pdbx_description
1 polymer ?
#
loop_
_entity_poly.entity_id
_entity_poly.type
_entity_poly.pdbx_seq_one_letter_code
_entity_poly.pdbx_strand_id
1 'polypeptide(L)'
;MIHNGIEYFPVTDDADKLARLRELADRPVGSRRLAEFAASELGLTPPGFREGDPLSSIVEVFRPDMDHGVLVWDIHEYRDEELGED
;
A
#
# COMPACT_ATOMS: atom_id res chain seq x y z
N MET A 1 2.36 9.32 -6.13
CA MET A 1 3.73 9.89 -6.19
C MET A 1 4.49 9.14 -7.26
N ILE A 2 5.01 9.78 -8.30
CA ILE A 2 5.61 9.08 -9.46
C ILE A 2 7.14 9.17 -9.38
N HIS A 3 7.84 8.03 -9.45
CA HIS A 3 9.30 7.97 -9.55
C HIS A 3 9.72 6.88 -10.55
N ASN A 4 10.57 7.21 -11.53
CA ASN A 4 10.98 6.31 -12.63
C ASN A 4 9.81 5.65 -13.39
N GLY A 5 8.69 6.35 -13.54
CA GLY A 5 7.49 5.83 -14.19
C GLY A 5 6.65 4.88 -13.33
N ILE A 6 7.05 4.63 -12.08
CA ILE A 6 6.27 3.84 -11.12
C ILE A 6 5.50 4.81 -10.22
N GLU A 7 4.20 4.61 -10.14
CA GLU A 7 3.36 5.32 -9.18
C GLU A 7 3.32 4.58 -7.85
N TYR A 8 3.64 5.32 -6.79
CA TYR A 8 3.53 4.87 -5.40
C TYR A 8 2.36 5.55 -4.72
N PHE A 9 1.64 4.75 -3.93
CA PHE A 9 0.50 5.16 -3.12
C PHE A 9 0.84 4.96 -1.63
N PRO A 10 1.46 5.95 -0.97
CA PRO A 10 1.76 5.87 0.45
C PRO A 10 0.50 5.56 1.26
N VAL A 11 0.65 4.73 2.29
CA VAL A 11 -0.50 4.29 3.11
C VAL A 11 -1.14 5.46 3.85
N THR A 12 -0.33 6.40 4.35
CA THR A 12 -0.77 7.61 5.05
C THR A 12 0.38 8.61 5.19
N ASP A 13 0.06 9.91 5.29
CA ASP A 13 0.98 10.98 5.70
C ASP A 13 0.87 11.34 7.19
N ASP A 14 -0.08 10.74 7.93
CA ASP A 14 -0.25 10.92 9.37
C ASP A 14 0.86 10.18 10.13
N ALA A 15 1.69 10.94 10.85
CA ALA A 15 2.86 10.42 11.55
C ALA A 15 2.51 9.40 12.64
N ASP A 16 1.39 9.58 13.35
CA ASP A 16 0.97 8.68 14.43
C ASP A 16 0.48 7.35 13.87
N LYS A 17 -0.30 7.40 12.78
CA LYS A 17 -0.75 6.20 12.07
C LYS A 17 0.42 5.46 11.43
N LEU A 18 1.37 6.18 10.83
CA LEU A 18 2.57 5.60 10.23
C LEU A 18 3.45 4.91 11.28
N ALA A 19 3.63 5.51 12.47
CA ALA A 19 4.39 4.89 13.56
C ALA A 19 3.77 3.55 14.00
N ARG A 20 2.44 3.50 14.14
CA ARG A 20 1.73 2.25 14.50
C ARG A 20 1.85 1.18 13.42
N LEU A 21 1.81 1.57 12.14
CA LEU A 21 2.03 0.63 11.03
C LEU A 21 3.45 0.07 11.02
N ARG A 22 4.47 0.91 11.26
CA ARG A 22 5.87 0.47 11.34
C ARG A 22 6.11 -0.49 12.49
N GLU A 23 5.55 -0.21 13.67
CA GLU A 23 5.65 -1.12 14.83
C GLU A 23 5.09 -2.52 14.50
N LEU A 24 4.01 -2.57 13.72
CA LEU A 24 3.43 -3.83 13.29
C LEU A 24 4.24 -4.50 12.18
N ALA A 25 4.75 -3.72 11.22
CA ALA A 25 5.56 -4.20 10.09
C ALA A 25 6.91 -4.82 10.53
N ASP A 26 7.48 -4.37 11.65
CA ASP A 26 8.69 -4.95 12.25
C ASP A 26 8.48 -6.38 12.82
N ARG A 27 7.23 -6.82 12.92
CA ARG A 27 6.87 -8.19 13.35
C ARG A 27 6.74 -9.09 12.12
N PRO A 28 6.82 -10.43 12.28
CA PRO A 28 6.59 -11.37 11.18
C PRO A 28 5.09 -11.47 10.83
N VAL A 29 4.48 -10.35 10.45
CA VAL A 29 3.12 -10.24 9.94
C VAL A 29 3.16 -10.18 8.42
N GLY A 30 2.23 -10.86 7.76
CA GLY A 30 2.11 -10.77 6.31
C GLY A 30 1.61 -9.39 5.86
N SER A 31 1.96 -9.00 4.63
CA SER A 31 1.53 -7.76 3.96
C SER A 31 0.00 -7.56 3.98
N ARG A 32 -0.76 -8.65 3.82
CA ARG A 32 -2.22 -8.65 3.92
C ARG A 32 -2.71 -8.29 5.33
N ARG A 33 -2.04 -8.78 6.37
CA ARG A 33 -2.46 -8.52 7.75
C ARG A 33 -2.14 -7.08 8.16
N LEU A 34 -1.08 -6.50 7.60
CA LEU A 34 -0.77 -5.08 7.76
C LEU A 34 -1.85 -4.21 7.12
N ALA A 35 -2.35 -4.59 5.94
CA ALA A 35 -3.49 -3.95 5.29
C ALA A 35 -4.76 -4.04 6.12
N GLU A 36 -5.12 -5.24 6.58
CA GLU A 36 -6.30 -5.45 7.44
C GLU A 36 -6.24 -4.59 8.71
N PHE A 37 -5.08 -4.49 9.36
CA PHE A 37 -4.88 -3.60 10.49
C PHE A 37 -5.05 -2.12 10.12
N ALA A 38 -4.45 -1.68 9.01
CA ALA A 38 -4.59 -0.30 8.53
C ALA A 38 -6.07 0.07 8.31
N ALA A 39 -6.86 -0.83 7.72
CA ALA A 39 -8.28 -0.62 7.47
C ALA A 39 -9.11 -0.65 8.77
N SER A 40 -9.00 -1.71 9.57
CA SER A 40 -9.89 -1.91 10.72
C SER A 40 -9.53 -1.03 11.93
N GLU A 41 -8.24 -0.80 12.19
CA GLU A 41 -7.78 -0.13 13.42
C GLU A 41 -7.43 1.34 13.20
N LEU A 42 -7.04 1.72 11.98
CA LEU A 42 -6.59 3.10 11.65
C LEU A 42 -7.53 3.83 10.67
N GLY A 43 -8.53 3.14 10.14
CA GLY A 43 -9.48 3.68 9.16
C GLY A 43 -8.82 4.11 7.85
N LEU A 44 -7.74 3.44 7.45
CA LEU A 44 -6.98 3.72 6.23
C LEU A 44 -7.38 2.75 5.12
N THR A 45 -7.63 3.27 3.93
CA THR A 45 -7.98 2.47 2.75
C THR A 45 -7.13 2.87 1.56
N PRO A 46 -6.92 1.97 0.59
CA PRO A 46 -6.23 2.32 -0.64
C PRO A 46 -7.05 3.36 -1.44
N PRO A 47 -6.37 4.20 -2.24
CA PRO A 47 -7.04 5.05 -3.22
C PRO A 47 -8.06 4.27 -4.07
N GLY A 48 -9.26 4.83 -4.24
CA GLY A 48 -10.32 4.23 -5.05
C GLY A 48 -11.11 3.10 -4.37
N PHE A 49 -10.77 2.72 -3.13
CA PHE A 49 -11.48 1.67 -2.38
C PHE A 49 -12.97 1.97 -2.19
N ARG A 50 -13.81 0.97 -2.43
CA ARG A 50 -15.25 0.96 -2.11
C ARG A 50 -15.58 -0.18 -1.16
N GLU A 51 -16.66 0.00 -0.41
CA GLU A 51 -17.17 -1.07 0.46
C GLU A 51 -17.50 -2.31 -0.37
N GLY A 52 -16.93 -3.46 0.01
CA GLY A 52 -17.03 -4.72 -0.73
C GLY A 52 -15.84 -5.04 -1.63
N ASP A 53 -14.96 -4.07 -1.91
CA ASP A 53 -13.73 -4.32 -2.67
C ASP A 53 -12.75 -5.16 -1.83
N PRO A 54 -11.94 -6.03 -2.47
CA PRO A 54 -10.83 -6.66 -1.79
C PRO A 54 -9.79 -5.59 -1.41
N LEU A 55 -9.26 -5.69 -0.19
CA LEU A 55 -8.25 -4.77 0.29
C LEU A 55 -6.88 -5.07 -0.36
N SER A 56 -6.26 -4.07 -0.97
CA SER A 56 -4.87 -4.15 -1.44
C SER A 56 -3.92 -4.45 -0.29
N SER A 57 -2.86 -5.23 -0.55
CA SER A 57 -1.84 -5.50 0.47
C SER A 57 -0.98 -4.25 0.72
N ILE A 58 -0.28 -4.20 1.86
CA ILE A 58 0.73 -3.17 2.12
C ILE A 58 2.12 -3.78 2.01
N VAL A 59 3.00 -3.14 1.24
CA VAL A 59 4.41 -3.52 1.09
C VAL A 59 5.33 -2.36 1.43
N GLU A 60 6.56 -2.68 1.84
CA GLU A 60 7.61 -1.68 2.01
C GLU A 60 8.46 -1.59 0.74
N VAL A 61 8.63 -0.37 0.23
CA VAL A 61 9.48 -0.09 -0.94
C VAL A 61 10.65 0.79 -0.53
N PHE A 62 11.85 0.36 -0.90
CA PHE A 62 13.08 1.14 -0.75
C PHE A 62 13.36 1.88 -2.05
N ARG A 63 13.05 3.18 -2.08
CA ARG A 63 13.31 4.02 -3.25
C ARG A 63 14.78 4.46 -3.26
N PRO A 64 15.41 4.62 -4.44
CA PRO A 64 16.82 5.00 -4.51
C PRO A 64 17.10 6.43 -4.01
N ASP A 65 16.08 7.27 -3.92
CA ASP A 65 16.13 8.65 -3.42
C ASP A 65 15.80 8.78 -1.92
N MET A 66 15.61 7.66 -1.21
CA MET A 66 15.30 7.63 0.22
C MET A 66 16.25 6.70 0.98
N ASP A 67 16.57 7.09 2.21
CA ASP A 67 17.35 6.30 3.17
C ASP A 67 16.48 5.35 4.01
N HIS A 68 15.15 5.41 3.83
CA HIS A 68 14.17 4.60 4.54
C HIS A 68 13.16 3.98 3.56
N GLY A 69 12.61 2.82 3.96
CA GLY A 69 11.52 2.18 3.23
C GLY A 69 10.21 2.93 3.43
N VAL A 70 9.35 2.95 2.40
CA VAL A 70 8.03 3.57 2.42
C VAL A 70 6.97 2.48 2.36
N LEU A 71 6.01 2.51 3.29
CA LEU A 71 4.84 1.65 3.25
C LEU A 71 3.85 2.18 2.21
N VAL A 72 3.53 1.34 1.23
CA VAL A 72 2.63 1.67 0.12
C VAL A 72 1.55 0.61 -0.01
N TRP A 73 0.39 1.03 -0.51
CA TRP A 73 -0.62 0.10 -1.02
C TRP A 73 -0.09 -0.54 -2.30
N ASP A 74 -0.08 -1.87 -2.33
CA ASP A 74 0.29 -2.67 -3.51
C ASP A 74 -0.91 -2.69 -4.48
N ILE A 75 -1.08 -1.56 -5.16
CA ILE A 75 -2.11 -1.37 -6.19
C ILE A 75 -1.45 -1.69 -7.52
N HIS A 76 -1.72 -2.90 -8.01
CA HIS A 76 -1.56 -3.14 -9.43
C HIS A 76 -2.70 -2.40 -10.13
N GLU A 77 -2.39 -1.41 -10.97
CA GLU A 77 -3.35 -0.98 -11.98
C GLU A 77 -3.74 -2.25 -12.74
N TYR A 78 -4.95 -2.77 -12.49
CA TYR A 78 -5.59 -3.72 -13.39
C TYR A 78 -5.75 -2.95 -14.71
N ARG A 79 -4.73 -2.96 -15.56
CA ARG A 79 -4.92 -2.77 -17.00
C ARG A 79 -5.68 -4.00 -17.48
N ASP A 80 -6.97 -4.00 -17.26
CA ASP A 80 -7.93 -4.83 -17.99
C ASP A 80 -8.28 -4.12 -19.32
N GLU A 81 -7.26 -3.62 -20.01
CA GLU A 81 -7.36 -3.14 -21.39
C GLU A 81 -6.25 -3.82 -22.21
N GLU A 82 -6.71 -4.72 -23.09
CA GLU A 82 -6.05 -5.29 -24.27
C GLU A 82 -5.15 -6.54 -24.08
N LEU A 83 -5.77 -7.68 -23.76
CA LEU A 83 -5.50 -8.92 -24.50
C LEU A 83 -6.66 -9.16 -25.47
N GLY A 84 -6.69 -8.35 -26.55
CA GLY A 84 -7.26 -8.84 -27.80
C GLY A 84 -6.34 -9.93 -28.32
N GLU A 85 -6.70 -11.19 -28.07
CA GLU A 85 -6.12 -12.31 -28.80
C GLU A 85 -6.98 -12.51 -30.05
N ASP A 86 -6.35 -12.27 -31.21
CA ASP A 86 -6.84 -12.57 -32.56
C ASP A 86 -6.96 -14.09 -32.78
#